data_AF-A0A9J6CAR9-F1
#
_entry.id   AF-A0A9J6CAR9-F1
#
_cell.length_a   1.000
_cell.length_b   1.000
_cell.length_c   1.000
_cell.angle_alpha   90.00
_cell.angle_beta   90.00
_cell.angle_gamma   90.00
#
_symmetry.space_group_name_H-M   'P 1'
#
loop_
_entity.id
_entity.type
_entity.pdbx_description
1 polymer ?
#
loop_
_entity_poly.entity_id
_entity_poly.type
_entity_poly.pdbx_seq_one_letter_code
_entity_poly.pdbx_strand_id
1 'polypeptide(L)'
;MEKILCETSSNQNSFRQRQVYRKITTRTIIPDESMLNNLMTYEIALRNGKNVDLYLEKLSNELNSLETIEPLLRTEIFDKLFAHFENASVEGKQSILKALSCVVKTNYKNIIATKYIDNVMKVLESFSDAENLKIVLDIIKELVEIDEGVAENILKRGGVEIILKAAELDNEEILHRDALVILFIVLFGGKNSVNILMKNNINKRMVKFIHIYEDKTINYFAYFALIYMKTIHKTNNEFFENGLMDNVIYWLSENEMTLHEKTAIDCNDKKKLMLKLLPLLTSKSRIAQTIGTFHVCSEITTSMTAQKSFKDANLIKALKRIAVYSNEFSSTLATNALIVLTNTNDARIKRFLPKPIAEWTCEDIQRWLKIFGFEEYAIFFNDVNGETFSKLKDKDLKTSYFMINSNVRKSFLEERSFVCDDIKQRMNEISQNKDISLAIENGSHKTATNEEITTVIEAPFRPVKKSIDVFISYRRRGGADLASLIAYHLRLKNYKYFLDVKSLGAGKFADELKSSIQKSANFLLLLTTDALERCTEENDWIRIEIEMALKSQCNIIPITRDFDNSVFENNTTLPDAIRNLKEFNQINWHHDAQEACLKKIEEYLKPKEEMCMKLRVPNLRNLRATRL
;
A
#
# COMPACT_ATOMS: atom_id res chain seq x y z
N MET A 1 46.89 68.98 26.32
CA MET A 1 47.21 67.77 27.09
C MET A 1 46.76 66.60 26.25
N GLU A 2 47.72 66.05 25.50
CA GLU A 2 48.21 64.68 25.75
C GLU A 2 47.16 63.64 25.31
N LYS A 3 47.27 63.03 24.11
CA LYS A 3 48.21 61.95 23.78
C LYS A 3 48.04 60.86 24.85
N ILE A 4 47.43 59.71 24.53
CA ILE A 4 48.08 58.36 24.43
C ILE A 4 46.94 57.36 24.77
N LEU A 5 46.58 56.31 24.02
CA LEU A 5 47.23 55.54 22.94
C LEU A 5 46.19 54.76 22.09
N CYS A 6 46.47 54.70 20.78
CA CYS A 6 46.41 53.58 19.80
C CYS A 6 45.18 52.65 19.73
N GLU A 7 44.68 52.22 18.55
CA GLU A 7 45.15 52.35 17.16
C GLU A 7 44.04 51.83 16.19
N THR A 8 43.80 52.59 15.11
CA THR A 8 43.54 52.15 13.71
C THR A 8 42.69 50.91 13.44
N SER A 9 41.49 51.00 12.84
CA SER A 9 41.23 51.14 11.40
C SER A 9 39.79 50.60 11.16
N SER A 10 38.94 51.00 10.22
CA SER A 10 38.93 52.03 9.19
C SER A 10 37.47 52.27 8.80
N ASN A 11 37.04 53.51 8.86
CA ASN A 11 35.69 53.98 8.66
C ASN A 11 35.44 54.24 7.15
N GLN A 12 35.57 53.20 6.31
CA GLN A 12 35.39 53.30 4.84
C GLN A 12 34.13 52.59 4.30
N ASN A 13 33.43 51.80 5.11
CA ASN A 13 32.31 50.96 4.62
C ASN A 13 30.96 51.68 4.49
N SER A 14 30.72 52.78 5.20
CA SER A 14 29.38 53.42 5.21
C SER A 14 29.12 54.33 4.00
N PHE A 15 30.16 54.86 3.36
CA PHE A 15 30.02 55.77 2.21
C PHE A 15 29.95 55.04 0.86
N ARG A 16 30.58 53.86 0.72
CA ARG A 16 30.48 53.02 -0.49
C ARG A 16 29.13 52.34 -0.64
N GLN A 17 28.50 51.91 0.47
CA GLN A 17 27.19 51.25 0.41
C GLN A 17 26.08 52.18 -0.13
N ARG A 18 26.12 53.48 0.19
CA ARG A 18 25.09 54.43 -0.30
C ARG A 18 25.27 54.84 -1.77
N GLN A 19 26.47 54.71 -2.35
CA GLN A 19 26.67 54.99 -3.78
C GLN A 19 26.38 53.79 -4.70
N VAL A 20 26.55 52.56 -4.20
CA VAL A 20 26.21 51.35 -4.99
C VAL A 20 24.70 51.19 -5.14
N TYR A 21 23.91 51.53 -4.10
CA TYR A 21 22.44 51.49 -4.18
C TYR A 21 21.81 52.50 -5.15
N ARG A 22 22.51 53.58 -5.52
CA ARG A 22 22.03 54.58 -6.49
C ARG A 22 22.40 54.28 -7.95
N LYS A 23 23.20 53.23 -8.21
CA LYS A 23 23.63 52.86 -9.58
C LYS A 23 22.93 51.62 -10.16
N ILE A 24 22.05 50.96 -9.40
CA ILE A 24 21.19 49.87 -9.88
C ILE A 24 19.77 50.37 -10.18
N THR A 25 19.63 51.66 -10.48
CA THR A 25 18.47 52.18 -11.20
C THR A 25 18.87 52.31 -12.66
N THR A 26 18.08 51.69 -13.55
CA THR A 26 18.08 51.82 -15.01
C THR A 26 19.16 51.11 -15.85
N ARG A 27 19.37 49.80 -15.64
CA ARG A 27 19.72 48.91 -16.76
C ARG A 27 18.83 47.68 -16.77
N THR A 28 17.97 47.64 -17.77
CA THR A 28 17.15 46.53 -18.24
C THR A 28 18.00 45.28 -18.45
N ILE A 29 18.10 44.43 -17.43
CA ILE A 29 18.60 43.05 -17.60
C ILE A 29 17.38 42.20 -17.96
N ILE A 30 17.26 41.90 -19.25
CA ILE A 30 16.53 40.75 -19.78
C ILE A 30 17.41 39.54 -19.43
N PRO A 31 16.89 38.45 -18.83
CA PRO A 31 17.71 37.28 -18.58
C PRO A 31 18.18 36.72 -19.93
N ASP A 32 19.49 36.64 -20.16
CA ASP A 32 20.01 35.97 -21.35
C ASP A 32 20.05 34.44 -21.14
N GLU A 33 20.18 33.69 -22.23
CA GLU A 33 20.32 32.22 -22.21
C GLU A 33 21.50 31.75 -21.35
N SER A 34 22.53 32.58 -21.18
CA SER A 34 23.68 32.31 -20.31
C SER A 34 23.28 32.33 -18.84
N MET A 35 22.43 33.27 -18.40
CA MET A 35 21.95 33.38 -17.02
C MET A 35 21.00 32.22 -16.64
N LEU A 36 20.16 31.77 -17.58
CA LEU A 36 19.32 30.58 -17.46
C LEU A 36 20.15 29.28 -17.45
N ASN A 37 21.19 29.20 -18.29
CA ASN A 37 22.16 28.10 -18.26
C ASN A 37 22.98 28.07 -16.96
N ASN A 38 23.29 29.22 -16.36
CA ASN A 38 24.00 29.32 -15.09
C ASN A 38 23.15 28.80 -13.91
N LEU A 39 21.84 29.03 -13.91
CA LEU A 39 20.91 28.42 -12.96
C LEU A 39 20.84 26.88 -13.12
N MET A 40 20.88 26.38 -14.37
CA MET A 40 20.95 24.94 -14.68
C MET A 40 22.28 24.29 -14.25
N THR A 41 23.38 25.02 -14.39
CA THR A 41 24.73 24.57 -13.98
C THR A 41 24.87 24.49 -12.46
N TYR A 42 24.17 25.38 -11.75
CA TYR A 42 24.07 25.42 -10.29
C TYR A 42 23.41 24.17 -9.69
N GLU A 43 22.39 23.62 -10.36
CA GLU A 43 21.67 22.42 -9.91
C GLU A 43 22.44 21.10 -10.19
N ILE A 44 23.19 21.04 -11.31
CA ILE A 44 24.02 19.87 -11.68
C ILE A 44 25.18 19.68 -10.68
N ALA A 45 25.73 20.77 -10.13
CA ALA A 45 26.75 20.74 -9.09
C ALA A 45 26.20 20.24 -7.73
N LEU A 46 24.94 20.58 -7.40
CA LEU A 46 24.25 20.11 -6.19
C LEU A 46 23.95 18.60 -6.21
N ARG A 47 23.76 17.99 -7.39
CA ARG A 47 23.45 16.55 -7.54
C ARG A 47 24.65 15.60 -7.42
N ASN A 48 25.89 16.07 -7.62
CA ASN A 48 27.05 15.17 -7.84
C ASN A 48 28.02 15.00 -6.64
N GLY A 49 27.72 15.58 -5.47
CA GLY A 49 28.37 15.21 -4.20
C GLY A 49 29.91 15.29 -4.16
N LYS A 50 30.56 16.03 -5.07
CA LYS A 50 32.02 16.20 -5.09
C LYS A 50 32.41 17.66 -4.83
N ASN A 51 33.16 17.85 -3.75
CA ASN A 51 33.92 19.02 -3.32
C ASN A 51 33.32 20.38 -3.74
N VAL A 52 32.22 20.70 -3.07
CA VAL A 52 31.55 22.00 -3.06
C VAL A 52 32.52 23.14 -2.68
N ASP A 53 33.50 22.87 -1.81
CA ASP A 53 34.40 23.91 -1.28
C ASP A 53 35.40 24.45 -2.30
N LEU A 54 35.96 23.62 -3.19
CA LEU A 54 36.96 24.03 -4.18
C LEU A 54 36.35 24.84 -5.34
N TYR A 55 35.05 24.64 -5.60
CA TYR A 55 34.30 25.36 -6.64
C TYR A 55 33.68 26.65 -6.08
N LEU A 56 33.24 26.64 -4.82
CA LEU A 56 32.88 27.85 -4.07
C LEU A 56 34.09 28.78 -3.89
N GLU A 57 35.31 28.26 -3.73
CA GLU A 57 36.53 29.08 -3.64
C GLU A 57 36.85 29.77 -4.99
N LYS A 58 36.63 29.11 -6.13
CA LYS A 58 36.75 29.73 -7.47
C LYS A 58 35.64 30.74 -7.75
N LEU A 59 34.38 30.43 -7.41
CA LEU A 59 33.25 31.36 -7.56
C LEU A 59 33.35 32.54 -6.57
N SER A 60 33.88 32.32 -5.37
CA SER A 60 34.20 33.34 -4.35
C SER A 60 35.26 34.32 -4.84
N ASN A 61 36.28 33.82 -5.55
CA ASN A 61 37.35 34.64 -6.12
C ASN A 61 36.87 35.49 -7.32
N GLU A 62 35.83 35.07 -8.05
CA GLU A 62 35.25 35.84 -9.17
C GLU A 62 34.03 36.71 -8.77
N LEU A 63 33.30 36.35 -7.70
CA LEU A 63 32.05 37.02 -7.26
C LEU A 63 32.09 37.39 -5.77
N ASN A 64 33.14 38.10 -5.34
CA ASN A 64 33.27 38.68 -4.00
C ASN A 64 31.91 39.10 -3.39
N SER A 65 31.45 38.35 -2.37
CA SER A 65 30.25 38.47 -1.50
C SER A 65 29.12 37.43 -1.71
N LEU A 66 29.18 36.36 -0.91
CA LEU A 66 28.21 35.26 -0.81
C LEU A 66 27.25 35.43 0.39
N GLU A 67 26.48 36.52 0.41
CA GLU A 67 25.32 36.72 1.29
C GLU A 67 24.05 37.18 0.52
N THR A 68 24.07 37.14 -0.81
CA THR A 68 23.18 38.00 -1.64
C THR A 68 22.47 37.29 -2.81
N ILE A 69 22.01 36.05 -2.66
CA ILE A 69 21.07 35.44 -3.65
C ILE A 69 19.60 35.59 -3.21
N GLU A 70 19.34 35.68 -1.90
CA GLU A 70 18.00 35.94 -1.34
C GLU A 70 17.35 37.27 -1.80
N PRO A 71 18.10 38.38 -2.01
CA PRO A 71 17.53 39.63 -2.50
C PRO A 71 17.25 39.67 -4.01
N LEU A 72 17.77 38.72 -4.80
CA LEU A 72 17.61 38.70 -6.26
C LEU A 72 16.25 38.12 -6.68
N LEU A 73 15.72 37.12 -5.97
CA LEU A 73 14.38 36.53 -6.21
C LEU A 73 13.23 37.41 -5.67
N ARG A 74 13.35 38.73 -5.82
CA ARG A 74 12.19 39.65 -5.71
C ARG A 74 11.23 39.36 -6.85
N THR A 75 9.95 39.66 -6.64
CA THR A 75 8.81 39.37 -7.55
C THR A 75 9.07 39.72 -9.02
N GLU A 76 9.90 40.71 -9.30
CA GLU A 76 10.26 41.16 -10.65
C GLU A 76 10.95 40.08 -11.51
N ILE A 77 11.66 39.11 -10.93
CA ILE A 77 12.26 38.01 -11.72
C ILE A 77 11.17 37.11 -12.32
N PHE A 78 10.14 36.75 -11.53
CA PHE A 78 9.03 35.95 -12.02
C PHE A 78 8.22 36.70 -13.08
N ASP A 79 7.98 38.00 -12.87
CA ASP A 79 7.33 38.87 -13.86
C ASP A 79 8.07 38.82 -15.21
N LYS A 80 9.40 38.96 -15.20
CA LYS A 80 10.24 38.89 -16.40
C LYS A 80 10.31 37.50 -17.02
N LEU A 81 10.40 36.45 -16.20
CA LEU A 81 10.48 35.06 -16.65
C LEU A 81 9.20 34.65 -17.39
N PHE A 82 8.03 35.00 -16.84
CA PHE A 82 6.75 34.71 -17.49
C PHE A 82 6.48 35.61 -18.70
N ALA A 83 6.94 36.86 -18.70
CA ALA A 83 6.89 37.70 -19.90
C ALA A 83 7.77 37.16 -21.04
N HIS A 84 8.93 36.57 -20.71
CA HIS A 84 9.82 35.96 -21.70
C HIS A 84 9.25 34.67 -22.29
N PHE A 85 8.48 33.90 -21.52
CA PHE A 85 7.93 32.61 -21.93
C PHE A 85 7.14 32.65 -23.25
N GLU A 86 6.37 33.72 -23.50
CA GLU A 86 5.56 33.83 -24.73
C GLU A 86 6.41 33.88 -26.01
N ASN A 87 7.57 34.52 -25.93
CA ASN A 87 8.48 34.75 -27.05
C ASN A 87 9.70 33.82 -27.05
N ALA A 88 9.79 32.90 -26.08
CA ALA A 88 10.92 32.00 -25.94
C ALA A 88 10.91 30.90 -27.02
N SER A 89 12.11 30.45 -27.40
CA SER A 89 12.33 29.24 -28.20
C SER A 89 11.81 27.99 -27.48
N VAL A 90 11.75 26.85 -28.18
CA VAL A 90 11.34 25.58 -27.58
C VAL A 90 12.28 25.20 -26.42
N GLU A 91 13.58 25.38 -26.62
CA GLU A 91 14.64 25.17 -25.63
C GLU A 91 14.52 26.15 -24.45
N GLY A 92 14.19 27.40 -24.73
CA GLY A 92 13.94 28.43 -23.71
C GLY A 92 12.74 28.09 -22.84
N LYS A 93 11.64 27.61 -23.44
CA LYS A 93 10.45 27.15 -22.71
C LYS A 93 10.76 25.95 -21.83
N GLN A 94 11.51 24.96 -22.32
CA GLN A 94 11.95 23.81 -21.51
C GLN A 94 12.85 24.23 -20.35
N SER A 95 13.73 25.20 -20.57
CA SER A 95 14.58 25.75 -19.52
C SER A 95 13.74 26.43 -18.41
N ILE A 96 12.68 27.14 -18.79
CA ILE A 96 11.71 27.72 -17.86
C ILE A 96 10.99 26.62 -17.06
N LEU A 97 10.54 25.55 -17.71
CA LEU A 97 9.90 24.41 -17.04
C LEU A 97 10.83 23.77 -16.00
N LYS A 98 12.10 23.53 -16.35
CA LYS A 98 13.11 22.98 -15.44
C LYS A 98 13.41 23.93 -14.28
N ALA A 99 13.50 25.23 -14.55
CA ALA A 99 13.66 26.25 -13.50
C ALA A 99 12.48 26.23 -12.52
N LEU A 100 11.23 26.12 -13.01
CA LEU A 100 10.05 25.97 -12.16
C LEU A 100 10.11 24.72 -11.29
N SER A 101 10.56 23.58 -11.85
CA SER A 101 10.76 22.33 -11.09
C SER A 101 11.75 22.48 -9.92
N CYS A 102 12.73 23.38 -10.05
CA CYS A 102 13.63 23.72 -8.96
C CYS A 102 12.96 24.64 -7.94
N VAL A 103 12.27 25.69 -8.41
CA VAL A 103 11.64 26.70 -7.55
C VAL A 103 10.58 26.08 -6.63
N VAL A 104 9.79 25.11 -7.13
CA VAL A 104 8.74 24.46 -6.33
C VAL A 104 9.28 23.65 -5.15
N LYS A 105 10.56 23.28 -5.16
CA LYS A 105 11.23 22.57 -4.06
C LYS A 105 11.79 23.52 -2.99
N THR A 106 11.59 24.82 -3.15
CA THR A 106 12.08 25.87 -2.24
C THR A 106 10.93 26.60 -1.55
N ASN A 107 11.25 27.48 -0.61
CA ASN A 107 10.26 28.33 0.06
C ASN A 107 9.51 29.30 -0.88
N TYR A 108 10.03 29.52 -2.09
CA TYR A 108 9.41 30.37 -3.11
C TYR A 108 8.17 29.73 -3.75
N LYS A 109 7.91 28.43 -3.54
CA LYS A 109 6.72 27.74 -4.02
C LYS A 109 5.42 28.43 -3.62
N ASN A 110 5.38 29.02 -2.42
CA ASN A 110 4.23 29.76 -1.92
C ASN A 110 3.97 31.05 -2.72
N ILE A 111 5.03 31.73 -3.15
CA ILE A 111 4.92 32.98 -3.93
C ILE A 111 4.39 32.69 -5.33
N ILE A 112 4.94 31.68 -6.00
CA ILE A 112 4.47 31.30 -7.34
C ILE A 112 3.03 30.77 -7.30
N ALA A 113 2.65 30.02 -6.27
CA ALA A 113 1.30 29.48 -6.13
C ALA A 113 0.24 30.54 -5.82
N THR A 114 0.60 31.61 -5.10
CA THR A 114 -0.35 32.65 -4.68
C THR A 114 -0.43 33.81 -5.67
N LYS A 115 0.71 34.22 -6.26
CA LYS A 115 0.77 35.40 -7.14
C LYS A 115 0.81 35.06 -8.63
N TYR A 116 1.38 33.91 -9.01
CA TYR A 116 1.71 33.60 -10.41
C TYR A 116 1.05 32.33 -10.94
N ILE A 117 -0.01 31.84 -10.28
CA ILE A 117 -0.60 30.54 -10.63
C ILE A 117 -1.08 30.47 -12.07
N ASP A 118 -1.68 31.56 -12.60
CA ASP A 118 -2.12 31.64 -13.99
C ASP A 118 -0.95 31.50 -14.97
N ASN A 119 0.17 32.18 -14.69
CA ASN A 119 1.37 32.09 -15.52
C ASN A 119 2.01 30.70 -15.43
N VAL A 120 2.08 30.13 -14.23
CA VAL A 120 2.61 28.78 -14.02
C VAL A 120 1.77 27.78 -14.81
N MET A 121 0.45 27.79 -14.68
CA MET A 121 -0.42 26.87 -15.41
C MET A 121 -0.31 27.04 -16.93
N LYS A 122 -0.20 28.28 -17.43
CA LYS A 122 0.07 28.54 -18.85
C LYS A 122 1.37 27.91 -19.35
N VAL A 123 2.41 27.89 -18.52
CA VAL A 123 3.67 27.18 -18.83
C VAL A 123 3.42 25.67 -18.87
N LEU A 124 2.80 25.11 -17.83
CA LEU A 124 2.59 23.67 -17.70
C LEU A 124 1.72 23.09 -18.83
N GLU A 125 0.66 23.79 -19.23
CA GLU A 125 -0.25 23.37 -20.30
C GLU A 125 0.41 23.28 -21.68
N SER A 126 1.52 24.01 -21.89
CA SER A 126 2.21 24.10 -23.18
C SER A 126 3.00 22.84 -23.54
N PHE A 127 3.20 21.93 -22.59
CA PHE A 127 3.95 20.69 -22.76
C PHE A 127 3.00 19.49 -22.84
N SER A 128 3.24 18.61 -23.80
CA SER A 128 2.44 17.40 -24.02
C SER A 128 3.27 16.15 -24.29
N ASP A 129 4.58 16.30 -24.48
CA ASP A 129 5.47 15.16 -24.68
C ASP A 129 5.75 14.44 -23.36
N ALA A 130 6.10 13.16 -23.48
CA ALA A 130 6.28 12.25 -22.36
C ALA A 130 7.32 12.73 -21.34
N GLU A 131 8.43 13.32 -21.78
CA GLU A 131 9.53 13.70 -20.90
C GLU A 131 9.20 14.96 -20.11
N ASN A 132 8.64 15.99 -20.77
CA ASN A 132 8.23 17.21 -20.09
C ASN A 132 7.01 16.98 -19.19
N LEU A 133 6.08 16.09 -19.55
CA LEU A 133 4.92 15.78 -18.70
C LEU A 133 5.31 15.17 -17.35
N LYS A 134 6.40 14.41 -17.27
CA LYS A 134 6.93 13.95 -15.96
C LYS A 134 7.26 15.13 -15.06
N ILE A 135 7.97 16.13 -15.59
CA ILE A 135 8.35 17.34 -14.84
C ILE A 135 7.12 18.17 -14.48
N VAL A 136 6.15 18.27 -15.38
CA VAL A 136 4.88 18.98 -15.15
C VAL A 136 4.10 18.33 -14.00
N LEU A 137 3.95 17.00 -14.00
CA LEU A 137 3.24 16.29 -12.93
C LEU A 137 3.96 16.43 -11.59
N ASP A 138 5.29 16.36 -11.58
CA ASP A 138 6.09 16.58 -10.36
C ASP A 138 5.90 18.00 -9.82
N ILE A 139 5.85 19.02 -10.68
CA ILE A 139 5.55 20.40 -10.30
C ILE A 139 4.14 20.50 -9.67
N ILE A 140 3.13 19.90 -10.30
CA ILE A 140 1.75 19.91 -9.77
C ILE A 140 1.70 19.24 -8.39
N LYS A 141 2.36 18.09 -8.23
CA LYS A 141 2.46 17.37 -6.95
C LYS A 141 2.98 18.29 -5.83
N GLU A 142 4.06 19.03 -6.09
CA GLU A 142 4.67 19.95 -5.11
C GLU A 142 3.77 21.15 -4.75
N LEU A 143 3.06 21.70 -5.74
CA LEU A 143 2.18 22.86 -5.54
C LEU A 143 0.89 22.50 -4.80
N VAL A 144 0.31 21.34 -5.08
CA VAL A 144 -0.90 20.83 -4.42
C VAL A 144 -0.71 20.62 -2.92
N GLU A 145 0.53 20.36 -2.48
CA GLU A 145 0.84 20.21 -1.05
C GLU A 145 0.72 21.53 -0.27
N ILE A 146 0.69 22.71 -0.91
CA ILE A 146 0.70 24.01 -0.22
C ILE A 146 -0.57 24.20 0.61
N ASP A 147 -1.73 24.28 -0.04
CA ASP A 147 -3.04 24.40 0.60
C ASP A 147 -4.19 23.97 -0.34
N GLU A 148 -5.38 23.82 0.24
CA GLU A 148 -6.58 23.36 -0.47
C GLU A 148 -7.01 24.33 -1.59
N GLY A 149 -6.80 25.63 -1.41
CA GLY A 149 -7.15 26.66 -2.39
C GLY A 149 -6.22 26.66 -3.59
N VAL A 150 -4.91 26.44 -3.39
CA VAL A 150 -3.94 26.27 -4.48
C VAL A 150 -4.30 25.05 -5.34
N ALA A 151 -4.60 23.90 -4.72
CA ALA A 151 -5.01 22.70 -5.45
C ALA A 151 -6.30 22.93 -6.26
N GLU A 152 -7.30 23.59 -5.67
CA GLU A 152 -8.55 23.95 -6.37
C GLU A 152 -8.27 24.88 -7.56
N ASN A 153 -7.37 25.85 -7.38
CA ASN A 153 -7.00 26.80 -8.42
C ASN A 153 -6.26 26.15 -9.60
N ILE A 154 -5.36 25.20 -9.33
CA ILE A 154 -4.66 24.39 -10.35
C ILE A 154 -5.70 23.62 -11.18
N LEU A 155 -6.65 22.94 -10.53
CA LEU A 155 -7.67 22.17 -11.23
C LEU A 155 -8.58 23.03 -12.11
N LYS A 156 -8.92 24.25 -11.68
CA LYS A 156 -9.75 25.17 -12.46
C LYS A 156 -9.03 25.79 -13.67
N ARG A 157 -7.71 25.71 -13.72
CA ARG A 157 -6.84 26.39 -14.71
C ARG A 157 -6.00 25.37 -15.48
N GLY A 158 -6.64 24.37 -16.08
CA GLY A 158 -5.94 23.41 -16.94
C GLY A 158 -5.36 22.17 -16.25
N GLY A 159 -5.41 22.09 -14.92
CA GLY A 159 -4.84 20.96 -14.18
C GLY A 159 -5.53 19.62 -14.50
N VAL A 160 -6.84 19.63 -14.73
CA VAL A 160 -7.59 18.42 -15.13
C VAL A 160 -7.17 17.97 -16.53
N GLU A 161 -6.99 18.92 -17.45
CA GLU A 161 -6.59 18.68 -18.83
C GLU A 161 -5.20 18.08 -18.91
N ILE A 162 -4.25 18.55 -18.09
CA ILE A 162 -2.91 17.95 -17.97
C ILE A 162 -2.99 16.51 -17.48
N ILE A 163 -3.78 16.26 -16.44
CA ILE A 163 -4.03 14.92 -15.88
C ILE A 163 -4.65 14.00 -16.94
N LEU A 164 -5.57 14.50 -17.78
CA LEU A 164 -6.17 13.74 -18.88
C LEU A 164 -5.16 13.44 -20.00
N LYS A 165 -4.36 14.43 -20.42
CA LYS A 165 -3.28 14.24 -21.41
C LYS A 165 -2.26 13.19 -20.98
N ALA A 166 -1.87 13.20 -19.70
CA ALA A 166 -0.94 12.22 -19.15
C ALA A 166 -1.45 10.77 -19.31
N ALA A 167 -2.76 10.55 -19.23
CA ALA A 167 -3.36 9.24 -19.41
C ALA A 167 -3.41 8.77 -20.88
N GLU A 168 -3.36 9.68 -21.86
CA GLU A 168 -3.39 9.33 -23.29
C GLU A 168 -2.07 8.72 -23.79
N LEU A 169 -0.96 8.96 -23.08
CA LEU A 169 0.37 8.49 -23.48
C LEU A 169 0.63 7.00 -23.16
N ASP A 170 -0.24 6.37 -22.37
CA ASP A 170 -0.16 4.95 -21.96
C ASP A 170 1.24 4.48 -21.51
N ASN A 171 1.97 5.38 -20.85
CA ASN A 171 3.33 5.14 -20.37
C ASN A 171 3.31 4.89 -18.86
N GLU A 172 3.79 3.73 -18.41
CA GLU A 172 3.76 3.32 -16.99
C GLU A 172 4.39 4.37 -16.04
N GLU A 173 5.51 5.00 -16.43
CA GLU A 173 6.22 5.97 -15.60
C GLU A 173 5.42 7.28 -15.43
N ILE A 174 4.65 7.66 -16.45
CA ILE A 174 3.77 8.84 -16.44
C ILE A 174 2.50 8.51 -15.66
N LEU A 175 1.91 7.34 -15.90
CA LEU A 175 0.71 6.87 -15.20
C LEU A 175 0.96 6.71 -13.70
N HIS A 176 2.16 6.30 -13.31
CA HIS A 176 2.59 6.29 -11.92
C HIS A 176 2.59 7.69 -11.30
N ARG A 177 3.20 8.68 -11.95
CA ARG A 177 3.21 10.08 -11.48
C ARG A 177 1.80 10.68 -11.48
N ASP A 178 1.00 10.38 -12.48
CA ASP A 178 -0.38 10.83 -12.59
C ASP A 178 -1.24 10.27 -11.45
N ALA A 179 -1.17 8.96 -11.18
CA ALA A 179 -1.85 8.34 -10.05
C ALA A 179 -1.43 8.97 -8.70
N LEU A 180 -0.14 9.27 -8.54
CA LEU A 180 0.38 9.96 -7.37
C LEU A 180 -0.13 11.40 -7.26
N VAL A 181 -0.16 12.18 -8.35
CA VAL A 181 -0.71 13.54 -8.39
C VAL A 181 -2.18 13.53 -8.01
N ILE A 182 -2.98 12.60 -8.55
CA ILE A 182 -4.39 12.46 -8.16
C ILE A 182 -4.51 12.16 -6.67
N LEU A 183 -3.69 11.25 -6.13
CA LEU A 183 -3.67 10.96 -4.70
C LEU A 183 -3.33 12.21 -3.86
N PHE A 184 -2.33 13.00 -4.28
CA PHE A 184 -1.99 14.26 -3.61
C PHE A 184 -3.16 15.25 -3.62
N ILE A 185 -3.85 15.41 -4.75
CA ILE A 185 -5.02 16.29 -4.86
C ILE A 185 -6.12 15.80 -3.92
N VAL A 186 -6.32 14.49 -3.80
CA VAL A 186 -7.32 13.91 -2.88
C VAL A 186 -6.95 14.11 -1.41
N LEU A 187 -5.67 13.97 -1.06
CA LEU A 187 -5.20 14.14 0.32
C LEU A 187 -5.15 15.62 0.75
N PHE A 188 -4.65 16.49 -0.12
CA PHE A 188 -4.31 17.88 0.23
C PHE A 188 -5.23 18.93 -0.39
N GLY A 189 -6.03 18.61 -1.41
CA GLY A 189 -6.85 19.58 -2.15
C GLY A 189 -8.25 19.83 -1.59
N GLY A 190 -8.69 19.10 -0.57
CA GLY A 190 -9.99 19.31 0.07
C GLY A 190 -11.18 18.89 -0.80
N LYS A 191 -12.39 19.15 -0.30
CA LYS A 191 -13.64 18.65 -0.90
C LYS A 191 -13.94 19.26 -2.27
N ASN A 192 -13.61 20.54 -2.48
CA ASN A 192 -13.86 21.21 -3.76
C ASN A 192 -13.04 20.60 -4.88
N SER A 193 -11.75 20.36 -4.65
CA SER A 193 -10.87 19.69 -5.62
C SER A 193 -11.38 18.30 -5.97
N VAL A 194 -11.79 17.51 -4.97
CA VAL A 194 -12.39 16.19 -5.20
C VAL A 194 -13.69 16.28 -6.01
N ASN A 195 -14.55 17.27 -5.76
CA ASN A 195 -15.75 17.47 -6.58
C ASN A 195 -15.42 17.79 -8.04
N ILE A 196 -14.34 18.54 -8.31
CA ILE A 196 -13.86 18.80 -9.67
C ILE A 196 -13.38 17.51 -10.34
N LEU A 197 -12.62 16.67 -9.62
CA LEU A 197 -12.19 15.36 -10.12
C LEU A 197 -13.38 14.44 -10.44
N MET A 198 -14.39 14.40 -9.58
CA MET A 198 -15.61 13.59 -9.78
C MET A 198 -16.41 14.06 -11.00
N LYS A 199 -16.58 15.38 -11.18
CA LYS A 199 -17.28 15.95 -12.34
C LYS A 199 -16.61 15.58 -13.67
N ASN A 200 -15.29 15.41 -13.66
CA ASN A 200 -14.50 15.02 -14.82
C ASN A 200 -14.25 13.50 -14.92
N ASN A 201 -15.00 12.69 -14.17
CA ASN A 201 -14.92 11.22 -14.18
C ASN A 201 -13.53 10.63 -13.88
N ILE A 202 -12.67 11.36 -13.15
CA ILE A 202 -11.34 10.87 -12.77
C ILE A 202 -11.46 9.63 -11.88
N ASN A 203 -12.47 9.54 -11.01
CA ASN A 203 -12.73 8.35 -10.22
C ASN A 203 -12.95 7.09 -11.09
N LYS A 204 -13.72 7.20 -12.19
CA LYS A 204 -13.92 6.08 -13.13
C LYS A 204 -12.61 5.68 -13.83
N ARG A 205 -11.71 6.65 -14.06
CA ARG A 205 -10.37 6.37 -14.58
C ARG A 205 -9.49 5.63 -13.58
N MET A 206 -9.52 6.00 -12.30
CA MET A 206 -8.77 5.27 -11.27
C MET A 206 -9.24 3.81 -11.16
N VAL A 207 -10.54 3.56 -11.39
CA VAL A 207 -11.05 2.19 -11.52
C VAL A 207 -10.43 1.48 -12.72
N LYS A 208 -10.29 2.15 -13.87
CA LYS A 208 -9.58 1.58 -15.02
C LYS A 208 -8.12 1.27 -14.71
N PHE A 209 -7.43 2.11 -13.93
CA PHE A 209 -6.06 1.84 -13.49
C PHE A 209 -5.95 0.46 -12.85
N ILE A 210 -6.82 0.19 -11.88
CA ILE A 210 -6.89 -1.07 -11.14
C ILE A 210 -7.11 -2.30 -12.02
N HIS A 211 -7.91 -2.18 -13.09
CA HIS A 211 -8.31 -3.34 -13.90
C HIS A 211 -7.42 -3.59 -15.12
N ILE A 212 -6.78 -2.55 -15.65
CA ILE A 212 -6.05 -2.60 -16.91
C ILE A 212 -4.55 -2.77 -16.67
N TYR A 213 -4.00 -2.10 -15.65
CA TYR A 213 -2.56 -2.00 -15.49
C TYR A 213 -2.04 -3.01 -14.46
N GLU A 214 -0.91 -3.64 -14.80
CA GLU A 214 -0.28 -4.65 -13.95
C GLU A 214 0.60 -4.03 -12.85
N ASP A 215 0.99 -2.75 -12.97
CA ASP A 215 1.80 -2.06 -11.96
C ASP A 215 1.02 -1.91 -10.65
N LYS A 216 1.48 -2.67 -9.65
CA LYS A 216 0.91 -2.70 -8.30
C LYS A 216 0.94 -1.33 -7.63
N THR A 217 1.92 -0.49 -7.90
CA THR A 217 2.07 0.84 -7.28
C THR A 217 1.02 1.81 -7.80
N ILE A 218 0.75 1.79 -9.11
CA ILE A 218 -0.34 2.54 -9.74
C ILE A 218 -1.67 2.10 -9.12
N ASN A 219 -1.88 0.79 -9.03
CA ASN A 219 -3.09 0.22 -8.45
C ASN A 219 -3.25 0.60 -6.98
N TYR A 220 -2.16 0.61 -6.21
CA TYR A 220 -2.17 1.04 -4.82
C TYR A 220 -2.59 2.50 -4.67
N PHE A 221 -1.97 3.42 -5.43
CA PHE A 221 -2.36 4.84 -5.38
C PHE A 221 -3.81 5.06 -5.84
N ALA A 222 -4.27 4.28 -6.82
CA ALA A 222 -5.65 4.27 -7.26
C ALA A 222 -6.62 3.84 -6.14
N TYR A 223 -6.35 2.71 -5.49
CA TYR A 223 -7.13 2.25 -4.33
C TYR A 223 -7.14 3.28 -3.21
N PHE A 224 -5.98 3.85 -2.88
CA PHE A 224 -5.84 4.83 -1.82
C PHE A 224 -6.72 6.06 -2.09
N ALA A 225 -6.60 6.69 -3.25
CA ALA A 225 -7.39 7.88 -3.50
C ALA A 225 -8.90 7.58 -3.55
N LEU A 226 -9.32 6.45 -4.14
CA LEU A 226 -10.74 6.05 -4.16
C LEU A 226 -11.30 5.82 -2.75
N ILE A 227 -10.55 5.13 -1.88
CA ILE A 227 -10.96 4.87 -0.49
C ILE A 227 -11.01 6.19 0.29
N TYR A 228 -10.04 7.08 0.09
CA TYR A 228 -10.01 8.38 0.76
C TYR A 228 -11.19 9.27 0.33
N MET A 229 -11.49 9.32 -0.97
CA MET A 229 -12.66 10.02 -1.52
C MET A 229 -13.96 9.51 -0.88
N LYS A 230 -14.15 8.18 -0.83
CA LYS A 230 -15.36 7.56 -0.26
C LYS A 230 -15.50 7.80 1.25
N THR A 231 -14.42 7.64 2.00
CA THR A 231 -14.47 7.61 3.47
C THR A 231 -14.32 8.98 4.12
N ILE A 232 -13.39 9.79 3.64
CA ILE A 232 -13.08 11.11 4.23
C ILE A 232 -13.90 12.21 3.56
N HIS A 233 -13.88 12.26 2.23
CA HIS A 233 -14.67 13.26 1.48
C HIS A 233 -16.14 12.89 1.33
N LYS A 234 -16.53 11.67 1.73
CA LYS A 234 -17.90 11.15 1.71
C LYS A 234 -18.54 11.24 0.32
N THR A 235 -17.77 10.96 -0.73
CA THR A 235 -18.29 10.94 -2.09
C THR A 235 -19.03 9.64 -2.38
N ASN A 236 -20.08 9.72 -3.20
CA ASN A 236 -20.68 8.52 -3.78
C ASN A 236 -19.83 8.08 -4.96
N ASN A 237 -19.46 6.81 -4.98
CA ASN A 237 -18.59 6.25 -6.00
C ASN A 237 -19.07 4.82 -6.26
N GLU A 238 -19.59 4.61 -7.48
CA GLU A 238 -20.16 3.36 -8.00
C GLU A 238 -19.21 2.17 -7.79
N PHE A 239 -17.89 2.42 -7.79
CA PHE A 239 -16.88 1.40 -7.52
C PHE A 239 -17.12 0.63 -6.22
N PHE A 240 -17.68 1.27 -5.19
CA PHE A 240 -17.89 0.66 -3.88
C PHE A 240 -19.29 0.02 -3.73
N GLU A 241 -20.15 0.08 -4.74
CA GLU A 241 -21.53 -0.42 -4.66
C GLU A 241 -21.63 -1.93 -4.97
N ASN A 242 -20.57 -2.56 -5.50
CA ASN A 242 -20.57 -3.96 -5.97
C ASN A 242 -19.66 -4.93 -5.18
N GLY A 243 -19.46 -4.73 -3.88
CA GLY A 243 -18.69 -5.68 -3.05
C GLY A 243 -17.17 -5.71 -3.27
N LEU A 244 -16.62 -4.81 -4.09
CA LEU A 244 -15.18 -4.69 -4.39
C LEU A 244 -14.29 -4.30 -3.18
N MET A 245 -14.92 -4.01 -2.05
CA MET A 245 -14.32 -3.62 -0.77
C MET A 245 -13.40 -4.72 -0.20
N ASP A 246 -13.86 -5.97 -0.14
CA ASP A 246 -13.10 -7.06 0.51
C ASP A 246 -11.89 -7.54 -0.32
N ASN A 247 -11.95 -7.34 -1.63
CA ASN A 247 -10.84 -7.64 -2.53
C ASN A 247 -9.61 -6.76 -2.25
N VAL A 248 -9.79 -5.54 -1.74
CA VAL A 248 -8.66 -4.62 -1.49
C VAL A 248 -7.81 -5.10 -0.32
N ILE A 249 -8.41 -5.60 0.76
CA ILE A 249 -7.65 -6.09 1.92
C ILE A 249 -6.81 -7.30 1.53
N TYR A 250 -7.43 -8.26 0.82
CA TYR A 250 -6.72 -9.44 0.32
C TYR A 250 -5.63 -9.06 -0.69
N TRP A 251 -5.94 -8.15 -1.62
CA TRP A 251 -4.95 -7.69 -2.59
C TRP A 251 -3.78 -6.98 -1.90
N LEU A 252 -4.00 -6.17 -0.87
CA LEU A 252 -2.92 -5.55 -0.11
C LEU A 252 -2.07 -6.59 0.63
N SER A 253 -2.67 -7.63 1.22
CA SER A 253 -1.91 -8.68 1.92
C SER A 253 -1.02 -9.47 0.97
N GLU A 254 -1.51 -9.82 -0.21
CA GLU A 254 -0.73 -10.55 -1.22
C GLU A 254 0.43 -9.73 -1.80
N ASN A 255 0.34 -8.40 -1.72
CA ASN A 255 1.29 -7.48 -2.35
C ASN A 255 2.14 -6.69 -1.35
N GLU A 256 2.04 -6.98 -0.05
CA GLU A 256 2.65 -6.19 1.04
C GLU A 256 4.14 -5.95 0.84
N MET A 257 4.91 -7.02 0.63
CA MET A 257 6.37 -6.94 0.49
C MET A 257 6.80 -6.11 -0.73
N THR A 258 6.05 -6.20 -1.82
CA THR A 258 6.40 -5.48 -3.06
C THR A 258 6.08 -3.99 -3.01
N LEU A 259 5.14 -3.60 -2.14
CA LEU A 259 4.60 -2.24 -2.09
C LEU A 259 5.23 -1.39 -0.97
N HIS A 260 5.66 -1.97 0.15
CA HIS A 260 6.13 -1.22 1.32
C HIS A 260 7.24 -0.18 1.01
N GLU A 261 8.18 -0.51 0.14
CA GLU A 261 9.27 0.41 -0.22
C GLU A 261 8.90 1.37 -1.35
N LYS A 262 7.96 0.98 -2.21
CA LYS A 262 7.60 1.72 -3.43
C LYS A 262 6.45 2.72 -3.27
N THR A 263 5.69 2.58 -2.19
CA THR A 263 4.46 3.36 -1.96
C THR A 263 4.64 4.52 -0.98
N ALA A 264 5.85 4.67 -0.42
CA ALA A 264 6.19 5.80 0.43
C ALA A 264 6.11 7.09 -0.40
N ILE A 265 5.36 8.07 0.12
CA ILE A 265 5.11 9.35 -0.52
C ILE A 265 6.21 10.33 -0.11
N ASP A 266 7.00 10.76 -1.08
CA ASP A 266 7.90 11.90 -0.90
C ASP A 266 7.09 13.21 -0.84
N CYS A 267 6.86 13.68 0.39
CA CYS A 267 6.22 14.94 0.72
C CYS A 267 7.14 15.79 1.58
N ASN A 268 7.03 17.11 1.44
CA ASN A 268 7.89 18.05 2.15
C ASN A 268 7.61 18.03 3.66
N ASP A 269 6.35 17.86 4.06
CA ASP A 269 5.94 17.81 5.46
C ASP A 269 5.28 16.47 5.84
N LYS A 270 6.09 15.56 6.40
CA LYS A 270 5.63 14.27 6.93
C LYS A 270 4.60 14.42 8.04
N LYS A 271 4.64 15.50 8.83
CA LYS A 271 3.63 15.75 9.88
C LYS A 271 2.29 16.11 9.24
N LYS A 272 2.29 16.89 8.15
CA LYS A 272 1.08 17.19 7.39
C LYS A 272 0.48 15.93 6.77
N LEU A 273 1.31 15.05 6.20
CA LEU A 273 0.86 13.73 5.70
C LEU A 273 0.22 12.91 6.83
N MET A 274 0.87 12.78 7.98
CA MET A 274 0.34 12.05 9.14
C MET A 274 -1.05 12.53 9.55
N LEU A 275 -1.27 13.85 9.59
CA LEU A 275 -2.57 14.44 9.88
C LEU A 275 -3.64 14.09 8.83
N LYS A 276 -3.26 13.89 7.56
CA LYS A 276 -4.17 13.43 6.51
C LYS A 276 -4.49 11.93 6.62
N LEU A 277 -3.61 11.11 7.20
CA LEU A 277 -3.83 9.67 7.41
C LEU A 277 -4.68 9.36 8.64
N LEU A 278 -4.59 10.18 9.69
CA LEU A 278 -5.30 9.95 10.96
C LEU A 278 -6.83 9.76 10.80
N PRO A 279 -7.55 10.49 9.93
CA PRO A 279 -8.97 10.25 9.66
C PRO A 279 -9.28 8.86 9.10
N LEU A 280 -8.37 8.25 8.32
CA LEU A 280 -8.57 6.89 7.79
C LEU A 280 -8.49 5.86 8.92
N LEU A 281 -7.47 5.98 9.77
CA LEU A 281 -7.22 5.09 10.91
C LEU A 281 -8.32 5.16 11.96
N THR A 282 -8.93 6.33 12.12
CA THR A 282 -10.03 6.56 13.08
C THR A 282 -11.42 6.33 12.46
N SER A 283 -11.49 5.99 11.16
CA SER A 283 -12.76 5.71 10.49
C SER A 283 -13.38 4.39 10.96
N LYS A 284 -14.68 4.23 10.74
CA LYS A 284 -15.39 2.95 10.96
C LYS A 284 -15.17 1.94 9.82
N SER A 285 -14.60 2.37 8.70
CA SER A 285 -14.40 1.51 7.53
C SER A 285 -13.13 0.69 7.71
N ARG A 286 -13.25 -0.63 7.71
CA ARG A 286 -12.11 -1.55 7.85
C ARG A 286 -11.06 -1.33 6.77
N ILE A 287 -11.50 -1.11 5.53
CA ILE A 287 -10.61 -0.91 4.39
C ILE A 287 -9.85 0.42 4.49
N ALA A 288 -10.50 1.47 4.99
CA ALA A 288 -9.81 2.72 5.28
C ALA A 288 -8.78 2.55 6.40
N GLN A 289 -9.12 1.83 7.47
CA GLN A 289 -8.15 1.49 8.51
C GLN A 289 -6.97 0.69 7.92
N THR A 290 -7.24 -0.31 7.08
CA THR A 290 -6.20 -1.15 6.44
C THR A 290 -5.27 -0.30 5.57
N ILE A 291 -5.80 0.49 4.64
CA ILE A 291 -4.95 1.28 3.74
C ILE A 291 -4.20 2.39 4.48
N GLY A 292 -4.83 3.01 5.48
CA GLY A 292 -4.18 3.99 6.34
C GLY A 292 -3.03 3.37 7.12
N THR A 293 -3.24 2.18 7.69
CA THR A 293 -2.21 1.47 8.46
C THR A 293 -1.07 1.01 7.57
N PHE A 294 -1.41 0.44 6.40
CA PHE A 294 -0.44 0.04 5.39
C PHE A 294 0.46 1.22 5.00
N HIS A 295 -0.12 2.37 4.70
CA HIS A 295 0.67 3.54 4.30
C HIS A 295 1.53 4.07 5.44
N VAL A 296 1.01 4.08 6.68
CA VAL A 296 1.82 4.41 7.86
C VAL A 296 3.03 3.49 7.98
N CYS A 297 2.86 2.18 7.80
CA CYS A 297 3.96 1.22 7.82
C CYS A 297 4.98 1.51 6.72
N SER A 298 4.53 1.70 5.48
CA SER A 298 5.40 2.06 4.35
C SER A 298 6.25 3.31 4.62
N GLU A 299 5.65 4.35 5.21
CA GLU A 299 6.34 5.61 5.56
C GLU A 299 7.42 5.42 6.62
N ILE A 300 7.09 4.74 7.72
CA ILE A 300 8.03 4.58 8.84
C ILE A 300 9.13 3.57 8.54
N THR A 301 8.91 2.61 7.63
CA THR A 301 9.95 1.67 7.19
C THR A 301 10.96 2.34 6.27
N THR A 302 10.52 3.29 5.45
CA THR A 302 11.37 3.94 4.44
C THR A 302 12.03 5.22 4.94
N SER A 303 11.43 5.93 5.91
CA SER A 303 11.85 7.27 6.28
C SER A 303 12.05 7.48 7.78
N MET A 304 13.27 7.83 8.17
CA MET A 304 13.60 8.27 9.53
C MET A 304 12.90 9.58 9.92
N THR A 305 12.62 10.47 8.95
CA THR A 305 11.85 11.70 9.23
C THR A 305 10.39 11.38 9.51
N ALA A 306 9.82 10.37 8.84
CA ALA A 306 8.49 9.85 9.15
C ALA A 306 8.46 9.23 10.56
N GLN A 307 9.44 8.38 10.92
CA GLN A 307 9.51 7.80 12.27
C GLN A 307 9.51 8.85 13.39
N LYS A 308 10.15 10.01 13.18
CA LYS A 308 10.11 11.12 14.15
C LYS A 308 8.76 11.84 14.13
N SER A 309 8.26 12.17 12.94
CA SER A 309 7.03 12.97 12.77
C SER A 309 5.76 12.21 13.17
N PHE A 310 5.78 10.89 13.08
CA PHE A 310 4.64 10.01 13.36
C PHE A 310 4.62 9.55 14.83
N LYS A 311 5.55 10.00 15.68
CA LYS A 311 5.48 9.83 17.15
C LYS A 311 4.45 10.78 17.78
N ASP A 312 3.21 10.69 17.29
CA ASP A 312 2.07 11.47 17.76
C ASP A 312 1.14 10.61 18.63
N ALA A 313 0.64 11.19 19.72
CA ALA A 313 -0.19 10.46 20.68
C ALA A 313 -1.52 9.98 20.06
N ASN A 314 -2.13 10.74 19.15
CA ASN A 314 -3.38 10.35 18.50
C ASN A 314 -3.15 9.24 17.47
N LEU A 315 -2.05 9.32 16.72
CA LEU A 315 -1.66 8.27 15.78
C LEU A 315 -1.39 6.95 16.52
N ILE A 316 -0.61 6.99 17.60
CA ILE A 316 -0.32 5.81 18.43
C ILE A 316 -1.61 5.23 19.02
N LYS A 317 -2.52 6.08 19.51
CA LYS A 317 -3.83 5.66 20.02
C LYS A 317 -4.67 4.97 18.93
N ALA A 318 -4.69 5.52 17.72
CA ALA A 318 -5.40 4.93 16.58
C ALA A 318 -4.79 3.57 16.17
N LEU A 319 -3.47 3.46 16.09
CA LEU A 319 -2.78 2.21 15.78
C LEU A 319 -3.03 1.15 16.86
N LYS A 320 -3.04 1.51 18.16
CA LYS A 320 -3.43 0.59 19.23
C LYS A 320 -4.83 0.03 19.01
N ARG A 321 -5.81 0.87 18.68
CA ARG A 321 -7.17 0.40 18.36
C ARG A 321 -7.18 -0.59 17.19
N ILE A 322 -6.44 -0.30 16.12
CA ILE A 322 -6.39 -1.17 14.94
C ILE A 322 -5.66 -2.49 15.26
N ALA A 323 -4.55 -2.45 15.99
CA ALA A 323 -3.81 -3.63 16.41
C ALA A 323 -4.66 -4.60 17.23
N VAL A 324 -5.50 -4.04 18.11
CA VAL A 324 -6.32 -4.80 19.06
C VAL A 324 -7.59 -5.30 18.40
N TYR A 325 -8.24 -4.44 17.61
CA TYR A 325 -9.58 -4.71 17.12
C TYR A 325 -9.59 -5.13 15.65
N SER A 326 -8.77 -4.62 14.73
CA SER A 326 -9.02 -4.80 13.29
C SER A 326 -8.84 -6.23 12.74
N ASN A 327 -8.93 -6.40 11.42
CA ASN A 327 -8.66 -7.67 10.75
C ASN A 327 -7.20 -8.12 10.98
N GLU A 328 -6.91 -9.41 10.75
CA GLU A 328 -5.60 -10.00 11.03
C GLU A 328 -4.45 -9.24 10.35
N PHE A 329 -4.58 -8.96 9.06
CA PHE A 329 -3.58 -8.21 8.30
C PHE A 329 -3.32 -6.82 8.87
N SER A 330 -4.37 -6.03 9.13
CA SER A 330 -4.27 -4.68 9.68
C SER A 330 -3.75 -4.69 11.12
N SER A 331 -4.09 -5.73 11.89
CA SER A 331 -3.61 -5.92 13.25
C SER A 331 -2.10 -6.16 13.28
N THR A 332 -1.60 -7.01 12.39
CA THR A 332 -0.15 -7.27 12.21
C THR A 332 0.59 -6.00 11.79
N LEU A 333 0.08 -5.29 10.77
CA LEU A 333 0.66 -4.03 10.32
C LEU A 333 0.72 -2.99 11.44
N ALA A 334 -0.40 -2.78 12.15
CA ALA A 334 -0.46 -1.80 13.23
C ALA A 334 0.49 -2.15 14.39
N THR A 335 0.63 -3.45 14.70
CA THR A 335 1.59 -3.93 15.71
C THR A 335 3.02 -3.63 15.29
N ASN A 336 3.38 -3.93 14.03
CA ASN A 336 4.70 -3.61 13.48
C ASN A 336 4.98 -2.11 13.52
N ALA A 337 3.99 -1.27 13.16
CA ALA A 337 4.12 0.17 13.24
C ALA A 337 4.33 0.69 14.67
N LEU A 338 3.59 0.13 15.64
CA LEU A 338 3.75 0.49 17.04
C LEU A 338 5.15 0.15 17.57
N ILE A 339 5.70 -1.01 17.19
CA ILE A 339 7.07 -1.40 17.57
C ILE A 339 8.07 -0.36 17.09
N VAL A 340 7.98 0.03 15.81
CA VAL A 340 8.89 1.03 15.21
C VAL A 340 8.72 2.41 15.84
N LEU A 341 7.48 2.88 16.07
CA LEU A 341 7.23 4.23 16.59
C LEU A 341 7.56 4.37 18.07
N THR A 342 7.25 3.34 18.87
CA THR A 342 7.45 3.38 20.34
C THR A 342 8.81 2.84 20.77
N ASN A 343 9.53 2.13 19.88
CA ASN A 343 10.71 1.33 20.22
C ASN A 343 10.43 0.27 21.30
N THR A 344 9.17 -0.17 21.44
CA THR A 344 8.76 -1.17 22.43
C THR A 344 7.98 -2.29 21.78
N ASN A 345 8.38 -3.53 22.06
CA ASN A 345 7.60 -4.71 21.68
C ASN A 345 6.67 -5.10 22.83
N ASP A 346 5.51 -4.44 22.89
CA ASP A 346 4.52 -4.73 23.91
C ASP A 346 3.71 -5.99 23.53
N ALA A 347 4.16 -7.15 24.05
CA ALA A 347 3.50 -8.44 23.84
C ALA A 347 2.03 -8.49 24.30
N ARG A 348 1.55 -7.49 25.06
CA ARG A 348 0.14 -7.36 25.46
C ARG A 348 -0.74 -6.96 24.27
N ILE A 349 -0.18 -6.22 23.31
CA ILE A 349 -0.86 -5.81 22.07
C ILE A 349 -0.91 -7.01 21.14
N LYS A 350 -1.94 -7.84 21.33
CA LYS A 350 -2.34 -8.84 20.34
C LYS A 350 -3.83 -8.65 20.07
N ARG A 351 -4.24 -9.02 18.86
CA ARG A 351 -5.64 -9.01 18.43
C ARG A 351 -6.53 -9.69 19.46
N PHE A 352 -7.60 -9.02 19.88
CA PHE A 352 -8.70 -9.72 20.56
C PHE A 352 -9.48 -10.49 19.48
N LEU A 353 -9.62 -11.80 19.67
CA LEU A 353 -10.58 -12.55 18.86
C LEU A 353 -11.97 -11.95 19.10
N PRO A 354 -12.76 -11.67 18.05
CA PRO A 354 -14.04 -11.01 18.21
C PRO A 354 -15.03 -11.96 18.89
N LYS A 355 -15.16 -11.82 20.22
CA LYS A 355 -16.25 -12.38 21.00
C LYS A 355 -17.17 -11.25 21.50
N PRO A 356 -18.48 -11.48 21.64
CA PRO A 356 -19.41 -10.52 22.22
C PRO A 356 -18.88 -9.97 23.54
N ILE A 357 -19.12 -8.69 23.82
CA ILE A 357 -18.67 -8.09 25.08
C ILE A 357 -19.25 -8.81 26.29
N ALA A 358 -20.47 -9.35 26.21
CA ALA A 358 -21.05 -10.15 27.28
C ALA A 358 -20.20 -11.37 27.67
N GLU A 359 -19.38 -11.90 26.73
CA GLU A 359 -18.49 -13.05 26.94
C GLU A 359 -17.07 -12.65 27.39
N TRP A 360 -16.82 -11.37 27.64
CA TRP A 360 -15.53 -10.91 28.17
C TRP A 360 -15.39 -11.32 29.64
N THR A 361 -14.27 -11.98 29.93
CA THR A 361 -13.88 -12.36 31.28
C THR A 361 -13.18 -11.20 31.97
N CYS A 362 -12.97 -11.30 33.29
CA CYS A 362 -12.17 -10.32 34.02
C CYS A 362 -10.76 -10.19 33.42
N GLU A 363 -10.16 -11.28 32.93
CA GLU A 363 -8.84 -11.25 32.28
C GLU A 363 -8.82 -10.38 31.01
N ASP A 364 -9.89 -10.44 30.20
CA ASP A 364 -10.01 -9.59 29.01
C ASP A 364 -10.08 -8.10 29.39
N ILE A 365 -10.82 -7.78 30.45
CA ILE A 365 -10.94 -6.43 30.99
C ILE A 365 -9.59 -5.94 31.54
N GLN A 366 -8.90 -6.79 32.32
CA GLN A 366 -7.56 -6.51 32.82
C GLN A 366 -6.57 -6.22 31.68
N ARG A 367 -6.64 -7.01 30.61
CA ARG A 367 -5.82 -6.82 29.42
C ARG A 367 -6.16 -5.52 28.71
N TRP A 368 -7.45 -5.22 28.55
CA TRP A 368 -7.93 -3.99 27.94
C TRP A 368 -7.43 -2.74 28.69
N LEU A 369 -7.54 -2.74 30.02
CA LEU A 369 -7.06 -1.64 30.87
C LEU A 369 -5.57 -1.38 30.65
N LYS A 370 -4.75 -2.44 30.60
CA LYS A 370 -3.30 -2.32 30.38
C LYS A 370 -2.95 -1.71 29.01
N ILE A 371 -3.63 -2.13 27.95
CA ILE A 371 -3.34 -1.68 26.58
C ILE A 371 -3.63 -0.18 26.41
N PHE A 372 -4.74 0.30 26.98
CA PHE A 372 -5.22 1.67 26.84
C PHE A 372 -4.76 2.62 27.95
N GLY A 373 -3.86 2.17 28.85
CA GLY A 373 -3.21 3.03 29.84
C GLY A 373 -4.02 3.27 31.10
N PHE A 374 -4.90 2.34 31.47
CA PHE A 374 -5.68 2.34 32.72
C PHE A 374 -5.18 1.29 33.73
N GLU A 375 -3.92 0.86 33.62
CA GLU A 375 -3.36 -0.22 34.43
C GLU A 375 -3.33 0.10 35.94
N GLU A 376 -3.22 1.38 36.30
CA GLU A 376 -3.26 1.84 37.70
C GLU A 376 -4.61 1.53 38.39
N TYR A 377 -5.69 1.39 37.61
CA TYR A 377 -7.02 1.04 38.13
C TYR A 377 -7.32 -0.46 38.05
N ALA A 378 -6.41 -1.26 37.46
CA ALA A 378 -6.66 -2.66 37.14
C ALA A 378 -7.10 -3.47 38.37
N ILE A 379 -6.54 -3.20 39.54
CA ILE A 379 -6.91 -3.89 40.79
C ILE A 379 -8.39 -3.75 41.17
N PHE A 380 -9.04 -2.64 40.79
CA PHE A 380 -10.45 -2.39 41.09
C PHE A 380 -11.40 -3.10 40.12
N PHE A 381 -10.88 -3.71 39.05
CA PHE A 381 -11.65 -4.39 38.01
C PHE A 381 -11.55 -5.92 38.08
N ASN A 382 -11.02 -6.50 39.17
CA ASN A 382 -10.80 -7.95 39.29
C ASN A 382 -12.08 -8.78 39.18
N ASP A 383 -13.23 -8.23 39.62
CA ASP A 383 -14.53 -8.90 39.58
C ASP A 383 -15.46 -8.36 38.48
N VAL A 384 -14.93 -7.56 37.56
CA VAL A 384 -15.72 -6.94 36.49
C VAL A 384 -15.69 -7.81 35.25
N ASN A 385 -16.85 -8.39 34.93
CA ASN A 385 -17.09 -9.06 33.66
C ASN A 385 -17.55 -8.07 32.57
N GLY A 386 -17.63 -8.57 31.34
CA GLY A 386 -18.03 -7.78 30.18
C GLY A 386 -19.42 -7.14 30.24
N GLU A 387 -20.40 -7.82 30.84
CA GLU A 387 -21.74 -7.23 31.03
C GLU A 387 -21.70 -5.99 31.93
N THR A 388 -21.00 -6.08 33.05
CA THR A 388 -20.82 -4.98 33.99
C THR A 388 -20.04 -3.85 33.31
N PHE A 389 -18.93 -4.18 32.65
CA PHE A 389 -18.11 -3.24 31.89
C PHE A 389 -18.93 -2.45 30.85
N SER A 390 -19.82 -3.12 30.11
CA SER A 390 -20.66 -2.47 29.10
C SER A 390 -21.66 -1.44 29.67
N LYS A 391 -21.95 -1.50 30.97
CA LYS A 391 -22.95 -0.65 31.65
C LYS A 391 -22.36 0.43 32.54
N LEU A 392 -21.03 0.47 32.72
CA LEU A 392 -20.34 1.45 33.58
C LEU A 392 -20.62 2.90 33.16
N LYS A 393 -20.97 3.73 34.14
CA LYS A 393 -21.20 5.18 34.00
C LYS A 393 -20.13 5.97 34.75
N ASP A 394 -20.06 7.28 34.48
CA ASP A 394 -19.10 8.19 35.12
C ASP A 394 -19.16 8.14 36.66
N LYS A 395 -20.38 8.03 37.20
CA LYS A 395 -20.60 7.92 38.66
C LYS A 395 -19.94 6.67 39.22
N ASP A 396 -20.14 5.52 38.58
CA ASP A 396 -19.59 4.22 39.03
C ASP A 396 -18.06 4.28 39.03
N LEU A 397 -17.46 4.81 37.97
CA LEU A 397 -16.01 4.99 37.86
C LEU A 397 -15.43 5.86 38.98
N LYS A 398 -16.15 6.92 39.37
CA LYS A 398 -15.73 7.81 40.45
C LYS A 398 -15.86 7.14 41.82
N THR A 399 -16.99 6.48 42.10
CA THR A 399 -17.31 5.99 43.46
C THR A 399 -16.78 4.60 43.74
N SER A 400 -16.83 3.70 42.75
CA SER A 400 -16.58 2.27 42.93
C SER A 400 -15.21 1.84 42.41
N TYR A 401 -14.64 2.59 41.45
CA TYR A 401 -13.35 2.29 40.82
C TYR A 401 -12.28 3.37 41.07
N PHE A 402 -12.58 4.33 41.96
CA PHE A 402 -11.65 5.35 42.43
C PHE A 402 -10.98 6.20 41.33
N MET A 403 -11.58 6.32 40.15
CA MET A 403 -11.11 7.21 39.09
C MET A 403 -11.51 8.66 39.40
N ILE A 404 -10.78 9.34 40.28
CA ILE A 404 -11.12 10.69 40.76
C ILE A 404 -10.96 11.74 39.64
N ASN A 405 -9.98 11.57 38.76
CA ASN A 405 -9.69 12.50 37.67
C ASN A 405 -10.77 12.41 36.57
N SER A 406 -11.47 13.52 36.33
CA SER A 406 -12.54 13.59 35.32
C SER A 406 -12.04 13.36 33.88
N ASN A 407 -10.80 13.75 33.57
CA ASN A 407 -10.22 13.55 32.24
C ASN A 407 -9.94 12.07 31.99
N VAL A 408 -9.46 11.35 33.01
CA VAL A 408 -9.25 9.89 32.95
C VAL A 408 -10.57 9.17 32.77
N ARG A 409 -11.61 9.52 33.55
CA ARG A 409 -12.95 8.93 33.39
C ARG A 409 -13.54 9.20 32.00
N LYS A 410 -13.40 10.42 31.48
CA LYS A 410 -13.86 10.76 30.14
C LYS A 410 -13.14 9.91 29.07
N SER A 411 -11.82 9.83 29.14
CA SER A 411 -11.01 8.99 28.24
C SER A 411 -11.41 7.51 28.33
N PHE A 412 -11.65 7.00 29.53
CA PHE A 412 -12.11 5.64 29.76
C PHE A 412 -13.46 5.37 29.10
N LEU A 413 -14.45 6.24 29.34
CA LEU A 413 -15.80 6.08 28.80
C LEU A 413 -15.83 6.20 27.27
N GLU A 414 -15.01 7.08 26.70
CA GLU A 414 -14.82 7.20 25.26
C GLU A 414 -14.27 5.90 24.66
N GLU A 415 -13.22 5.34 25.27
CA GLU A 415 -12.59 4.11 24.78
C GLU A 415 -13.50 2.90 24.93
N ARG A 416 -14.19 2.81 26.07
CA ARG A 416 -15.20 1.79 26.38
C ARG A 416 -16.36 1.85 25.38
N SER A 417 -16.86 3.05 25.08
CA SER A 417 -17.94 3.22 24.09
C SER A 417 -17.48 2.77 22.71
N PHE A 418 -16.27 3.16 22.30
CA PHE A 418 -15.70 2.77 21.01
C PHE A 418 -15.64 1.25 20.84
N VAL A 419 -15.07 0.52 21.81
CA VAL A 419 -14.99 -0.94 21.73
C VAL A 419 -16.37 -1.60 21.78
N CYS A 420 -17.30 -1.03 22.55
CA CYS A 420 -18.69 -1.49 22.58
C CYS A 420 -19.37 -1.39 21.23
N ASP A 421 -19.24 -0.26 20.57
CA ASP A 421 -19.89 -0.01 19.29
C ASP A 421 -19.23 -0.82 18.17
N ASP A 422 -17.90 -0.92 18.18
CA ASP A 422 -17.14 -1.69 17.19
C ASP A 422 -17.46 -3.19 17.27
N ILE A 423 -17.49 -3.79 18.48
CA ILE A 423 -17.83 -5.21 18.64
C ILE A 423 -19.30 -5.47 18.29
N LYS A 424 -20.23 -4.59 18.69
CA LYS A 424 -21.64 -4.73 18.30
C LYS A 424 -21.81 -4.70 16.79
N GLN A 425 -21.14 -3.77 16.10
CA GLN A 425 -21.20 -3.67 14.65
C GLN A 425 -20.70 -4.97 13.99
N ARG A 426 -19.59 -5.54 14.47
CA ARG A 426 -19.07 -6.82 13.96
C ARG A 426 -20.01 -7.98 14.16
N MET A 427 -20.64 -8.06 15.32
CA MET A 427 -21.61 -9.12 15.60
C MET A 427 -22.80 -8.99 14.67
N ASN A 428 -23.27 -7.78 14.40
CA ASN A 428 -24.33 -7.53 13.41
C ASN A 428 -23.91 -7.93 11.99
N GLU A 429 -22.68 -7.60 11.55
CA GLU A 429 -22.16 -8.01 10.24
C GLU A 429 -22.05 -9.54 10.12
N ILE A 430 -21.60 -10.22 11.17
CA ILE A 430 -21.52 -11.70 11.22
C ILE A 430 -22.92 -12.32 11.21
N SER A 431 -23.87 -11.76 11.95
CA SER A 431 -25.27 -12.22 11.98
C SER A 431 -25.96 -12.03 10.63
N GLN A 432 -25.81 -10.85 10.00
CA GLN A 432 -26.37 -10.59 8.66
C GLN A 432 -25.82 -11.56 7.61
N ASN A 433 -24.52 -11.83 7.63
CA ASN A 433 -23.92 -12.80 6.70
C ASN A 433 -24.44 -14.24 6.94
N LYS A 434 -24.71 -14.61 8.20
CA LYS A 434 -25.37 -15.89 8.54
C LYS A 434 -26.83 -15.94 8.08
N ASP A 435 -27.60 -14.88 8.30
CA ASP A 435 -29.02 -14.81 7.92
C ASP A 435 -29.18 -14.83 6.39
N ILE A 436 -28.29 -14.18 5.65
CA ILE A 436 -28.22 -14.24 4.19
C ILE A 436 -27.91 -15.67 3.73
N SER A 437 -26.90 -16.32 4.34
CA SER A 437 -26.54 -17.72 4.06
C SER A 437 -27.72 -18.68 4.32
N LEU A 438 -28.43 -18.49 5.44
CA LEU A 438 -29.63 -19.27 5.80
C LEU A 438 -30.83 -18.98 4.90
N ALA A 439 -31.03 -17.74 4.45
CA ALA A 439 -32.14 -17.37 3.56
C ALA A 439 -31.98 -17.93 2.13
N ILE A 440 -30.72 -18.13 1.70
CA ILE A 440 -30.34 -18.74 0.43
C ILE A 440 -30.49 -20.26 0.49
N GLU A 441 -30.06 -20.89 1.58
CA GLU A 441 -30.32 -22.32 1.83
C GLU A 441 -31.82 -22.63 1.87
N ASN A 442 -32.64 -21.69 2.36
CA ASN A 442 -34.09 -21.84 2.47
C ASN A 442 -34.88 -21.27 1.26
N GLY A 443 -34.22 -20.87 0.17
CA GLY A 443 -34.85 -20.52 -1.12
C GLY A 443 -35.89 -19.40 -1.10
N SER A 444 -35.84 -18.48 -0.12
CA SER A 444 -36.94 -17.54 0.14
C SER A 444 -36.78 -16.13 -0.45
N HIS A 445 -35.66 -15.83 -1.13
CA HIS A 445 -35.52 -14.60 -1.91
C HIS A 445 -35.86 -14.84 -3.39
N LYS A 446 -37.11 -14.53 -3.76
CA LYS A 446 -37.50 -14.30 -5.16
C LYS A 446 -37.24 -12.83 -5.48
N THR A 447 -36.63 -12.57 -6.65
CA THR A 447 -36.28 -11.27 -7.26
C THR A 447 -34.88 -10.71 -6.97
N ALA A 448 -33.85 -11.41 -7.42
CA ALA A 448 -32.75 -10.82 -8.19
C ALA A 448 -32.22 -11.90 -9.14
N THR A 449 -31.76 -11.53 -10.33
CA THR A 449 -31.33 -12.49 -11.36
C THR A 449 -30.09 -13.25 -10.90
N ASN A 450 -30.01 -14.55 -11.22
CA ASN A 450 -28.95 -15.49 -10.81
C ASN A 450 -27.52 -15.09 -11.25
N GLU A 451 -27.29 -13.97 -11.94
CA GLU A 451 -25.94 -13.43 -12.20
C GLU A 451 -25.49 -12.39 -11.15
N GLU A 452 -26.42 -11.73 -10.45
CA GLU A 452 -26.14 -10.75 -9.39
C GLU A 452 -26.10 -11.39 -7.99
N ILE A 453 -26.70 -12.57 -7.81
CA ILE A 453 -26.79 -13.26 -6.51
C ILE A 453 -25.54 -14.11 -6.23
N THR A 454 -24.94 -14.73 -7.25
CA THR A 454 -23.72 -15.55 -7.11
C THR A 454 -22.48 -14.71 -6.82
N THR A 455 -22.54 -13.39 -7.04
CA THR A 455 -21.43 -12.47 -6.76
C THR A 455 -21.38 -11.97 -5.31
N VAL A 456 -22.48 -12.09 -4.55
CA VAL A 456 -22.58 -11.54 -3.19
C VAL A 456 -22.37 -12.60 -2.09
N ILE A 457 -22.56 -13.88 -2.39
CA ILE A 457 -22.51 -14.96 -1.37
C ILE A 457 -21.33 -15.93 -1.53
N GLU A 458 -20.62 -15.90 -2.67
CA GLU A 458 -19.37 -16.65 -2.88
C GLU A 458 -18.14 -15.74 -3.01
N ALA A 459 -17.92 -14.85 -2.04
CA ALA A 459 -16.65 -14.15 -1.95
C ALA A 459 -16.15 -13.89 -0.53
N PRO A 460 -15.72 -14.92 0.20
CA PRO A 460 -14.32 -15.01 0.57
C PRO A 460 -13.62 -15.80 -0.54
N PHE A 461 -12.55 -15.25 -1.11
CA PHE A 461 -11.74 -15.87 -2.17
C PHE A 461 -12.42 -15.99 -3.54
N ARG A 462 -12.32 -14.92 -4.34
CA ARG A 462 -11.83 -15.18 -5.70
C ARG A 462 -10.34 -15.46 -5.57
N PRO A 463 -9.85 -16.71 -5.71
CA PRO A 463 -8.43 -16.91 -5.90
C PRO A 463 -8.03 -16.02 -7.07
N VAL A 464 -6.88 -15.32 -6.96
CA VAL A 464 -6.21 -14.72 -8.12
C VAL A 464 -6.35 -15.74 -9.24
N LYS A 465 -6.96 -15.38 -10.37
CA LYS A 465 -7.18 -16.32 -11.46
C LYS A 465 -5.82 -16.83 -11.88
N LYS A 466 -5.43 -17.99 -11.34
CA LYS A 466 -4.13 -18.61 -11.54
C LYS A 466 -4.05 -18.87 -13.04
N SER A 467 -3.09 -18.24 -13.71
CA SER A 467 -2.99 -18.32 -15.16
C SER A 467 -2.51 -19.71 -15.62
N ILE A 468 -2.01 -20.51 -14.67
CA ILE A 468 -1.58 -21.89 -14.82
C ILE A 468 -2.42 -22.77 -13.88
N ASP A 469 -3.00 -23.84 -14.42
CA ASP A 469 -3.82 -24.76 -13.63
C ASP A 469 -2.95 -25.73 -12.82
N VAL A 470 -1.81 -26.16 -13.38
CA VAL A 470 -0.95 -27.20 -12.78
C VAL A 470 0.54 -26.93 -12.99
N PHE A 471 1.32 -26.89 -11.91
CA PHE A 471 2.78 -27.00 -11.98
C PHE A 471 3.20 -28.46 -11.71
N ILE A 472 4.10 -29.02 -12.53
CA ILE A 472 4.61 -30.40 -12.35
C ILE A 472 6.08 -30.34 -11.93
N SER A 473 6.35 -30.69 -10.68
CA SER A 473 7.70 -30.84 -10.11
C SER A 473 8.10 -32.32 -10.10
N TYR A 474 9.28 -32.65 -10.62
CA TYR A 474 9.77 -34.02 -10.70
C TYR A 474 11.29 -34.12 -10.70
N ARG A 475 11.81 -35.24 -10.20
CA ARG A 475 13.23 -35.58 -10.37
C ARG A 475 13.42 -36.21 -11.75
N ARG A 476 14.31 -35.63 -12.57
CA ARG A 476 14.53 -36.10 -13.96
C ARG A 476 14.93 -37.56 -14.03
N ARG A 477 15.88 -37.95 -13.16
CA ARG A 477 16.25 -39.35 -12.99
C ARG A 477 15.07 -40.07 -12.34
N GLY A 478 14.44 -40.99 -13.06
CA GLY A 478 13.33 -41.80 -12.57
C GLY A 478 11.95 -41.16 -12.70
N GLY A 479 11.80 -39.83 -12.80
CA GLY A 479 10.48 -39.16 -12.86
C GLY A 479 10.04 -38.66 -14.24
N ALA A 480 10.95 -38.57 -15.23
CA ALA A 480 10.66 -37.91 -16.51
C ALA A 480 9.53 -38.54 -17.33
N ASP A 481 9.47 -39.87 -17.36
CA ASP A 481 8.47 -40.61 -18.15
C ASP A 481 7.08 -40.40 -17.56
N LEU A 482 6.95 -40.48 -16.23
CA LEU A 482 5.70 -40.24 -15.51
C LEU A 482 5.25 -38.78 -15.64
N ALA A 483 6.18 -37.82 -15.54
CA ALA A 483 5.90 -36.41 -15.72
C ALA A 483 5.38 -36.10 -17.13
N SER A 484 5.98 -36.72 -18.15
CA SER A 484 5.56 -36.57 -19.55
C SER A 484 4.18 -37.18 -19.79
N LEU A 485 3.90 -38.33 -19.19
CA LEU A 485 2.59 -38.99 -19.29
C LEU A 485 1.47 -38.14 -18.66
N ILE A 486 1.70 -37.62 -17.44
CA ILE A 486 0.74 -36.75 -16.75
C ILE A 486 0.55 -35.45 -17.53
N ALA A 487 1.63 -34.83 -18.00
CA ALA A 487 1.57 -33.63 -18.83
C ALA A 487 0.75 -33.84 -20.12
N TYR A 488 0.96 -34.97 -20.80
CA TYR A 488 0.19 -35.33 -21.99
C TYR A 488 -1.31 -35.49 -21.67
N HIS A 489 -1.64 -36.14 -20.56
CA HIS A 489 -3.03 -36.29 -20.11
C HIS A 489 -3.68 -34.94 -19.77
N LEU A 490 -2.98 -34.07 -19.02
CA LEU A 490 -3.45 -32.73 -18.69
C LEU A 490 -3.69 -31.89 -19.95
N ARG A 491 -2.82 -32.03 -20.96
CA ARG A 491 -3.00 -31.40 -22.28
C ARG A 491 -4.28 -31.84 -22.96
N LEU A 492 -4.59 -33.14 -22.98
CA LEU A 492 -5.83 -33.67 -23.59
C LEU A 492 -7.08 -33.16 -22.89
N LYS A 493 -6.98 -32.84 -21.59
CA LYS A 493 -8.07 -32.30 -20.76
C LYS A 493 -8.14 -30.78 -20.75
N ASN A 494 -7.34 -30.09 -21.58
CA ASN A 494 -7.25 -28.64 -21.69
C ASN A 494 -6.81 -27.91 -20.40
N TYR A 495 -6.07 -28.57 -19.52
CA TYR A 495 -5.41 -27.88 -18.41
C TYR A 495 -4.17 -27.12 -18.91
N LYS A 496 -4.00 -25.89 -18.45
CA LYS A 496 -2.76 -25.11 -18.59
C LYS A 496 -1.75 -25.63 -17.59
N TYR A 497 -0.74 -26.35 -18.04
CA TYR A 497 0.29 -26.88 -17.17
C TYR A 497 1.67 -26.31 -17.47
N PHE A 498 2.52 -26.25 -16.45
CA PHE A 498 3.94 -25.95 -16.56
C PHE A 498 4.74 -27.19 -16.17
N LEU A 499 5.59 -27.67 -17.08
CA LEU A 499 6.51 -28.79 -16.88
C LEU A 499 7.92 -28.27 -17.13
N ASP A 500 8.82 -28.40 -16.16
CA ASP A 500 10.22 -28.00 -16.34
C ASP A 500 10.93 -28.88 -17.38
N VAL A 501 10.98 -28.41 -18.62
CA VAL A 501 11.85 -28.95 -19.67
C VAL A 501 12.96 -27.93 -19.88
N LYS A 502 14.19 -28.24 -19.45
CA LYS A 502 15.35 -27.35 -19.66
C LYS A 502 15.60 -27.14 -21.16
N SER A 503 15.14 -26.01 -21.67
CA SER A 503 15.83 -25.29 -22.73
C SER A 503 15.93 -23.84 -22.29
N LEU A 504 17.16 -23.32 -22.14
CA LEU A 504 17.59 -21.92 -21.94
C LEU A 504 18.42 -21.69 -20.65
N GLY A 505 19.45 -20.84 -20.78
CA GLY A 505 20.67 -20.80 -19.97
C GLY A 505 20.56 -20.21 -18.55
N ALA A 506 21.59 -20.50 -17.76
CA ALA A 506 21.72 -20.14 -16.35
C ALA A 506 21.65 -18.62 -16.13
N GLY A 507 20.61 -18.16 -15.43
CA GLY A 507 20.43 -16.77 -15.01
C GLY A 507 18.97 -16.34 -14.93
N LYS A 508 18.21 -16.48 -16.02
CA LYS A 508 16.79 -16.07 -16.09
C LYS A 508 15.80 -17.15 -15.59
N PHE A 509 16.27 -18.38 -15.47
CA PHE A 509 15.45 -19.55 -15.13
C PHE A 509 14.84 -19.48 -13.72
N ALA A 510 15.56 -18.93 -12.74
CA ALA A 510 15.07 -18.89 -11.37
C ALA A 510 13.81 -18.03 -11.22
N ASP A 511 13.75 -16.88 -11.90
CA ASP A 511 12.63 -15.93 -11.78
C ASP A 511 11.40 -16.38 -12.57
N GLU A 512 11.59 -17.03 -13.71
CA GLU A 512 10.51 -17.62 -14.50
C GLU A 512 9.89 -18.83 -13.78
N LEU A 513 10.73 -19.71 -13.20
CA LEU A 513 10.27 -20.84 -12.38
C LEU A 513 9.48 -20.34 -11.16
N LYS A 514 10.00 -19.31 -10.48
CA LYS A 514 9.32 -18.66 -9.35
C LYS A 514 7.95 -18.11 -9.74
N SER A 515 7.90 -17.38 -10.85
CA SER A 515 6.68 -16.79 -11.40
C SER A 515 5.65 -17.86 -11.77
N SER A 516 6.10 -18.97 -12.38
CA SER A 516 5.23 -20.08 -12.77
C SER A 516 4.59 -20.79 -11.58
N ILE A 517 5.33 -21.02 -10.49
CA ILE A 517 4.77 -21.62 -9.26
C ILE A 517 3.74 -20.68 -8.63
N GLN A 518 4.07 -19.39 -8.50
CA GLN A 518 3.14 -18.39 -7.94
C GLN A 518 1.84 -18.26 -8.74
N LYS A 519 1.92 -18.40 -10.06
CA LYS A 519 0.78 -18.37 -10.99
C LYS A 519 0.01 -19.69 -11.07
N SER A 520 0.44 -20.76 -10.40
CA SER A 520 -0.17 -22.08 -10.47
C SER A 520 -1.21 -22.32 -9.37
N ALA A 521 -2.36 -22.91 -9.73
CA ALA A 521 -3.38 -23.32 -8.78
C ALA A 521 -3.01 -24.60 -8.04
N ASN A 522 -2.53 -25.60 -8.79
CA ASN A 522 -2.14 -26.90 -8.27
C ASN A 522 -0.63 -27.14 -8.47
N PHE A 523 -0.03 -27.89 -7.57
CA PHE A 523 1.37 -28.30 -7.63
C PHE A 523 1.46 -29.82 -7.50
N LEU A 524 1.71 -30.51 -8.62
CA LEU A 524 1.93 -31.95 -8.64
C LEU A 524 3.40 -32.24 -8.33
N LEU A 525 3.65 -32.96 -7.24
CA LEU A 525 4.99 -33.38 -6.84
C LEU A 525 5.18 -34.87 -7.12
N LEU A 526 6.03 -35.22 -8.08
CA LEU A 526 6.31 -36.62 -8.40
C LEU A 526 7.42 -37.17 -7.51
N LEU A 527 7.04 -38.08 -6.62
CA LEU A 527 7.91 -38.79 -5.71
C LEU A 527 8.22 -40.16 -6.31
N THR A 528 9.32 -40.27 -7.05
CA THR A 528 9.90 -41.54 -7.50
C THR A 528 11.03 -41.97 -6.59
N THR A 529 11.56 -43.19 -6.75
CA THR A 529 12.78 -43.64 -6.05
C THR A 529 13.85 -42.53 -6.08
N ASP A 530 14.42 -42.23 -4.91
CA ASP A 530 15.44 -41.19 -4.69
C ASP A 530 15.04 -39.74 -5.03
N ALA A 531 13.74 -39.43 -5.20
CA ALA A 531 13.30 -38.09 -5.59
C ALA A 531 13.75 -36.99 -4.61
N LEU A 532 13.84 -37.30 -3.32
CA LEU A 532 14.19 -36.35 -2.25
C LEU A 532 15.66 -36.45 -1.77
N GLU A 533 16.49 -37.31 -2.38
CA GLU A 533 17.87 -37.59 -1.91
C GLU A 533 18.71 -36.32 -1.73
N ARG A 534 18.60 -35.36 -2.66
CA ARG A 534 19.34 -34.09 -2.65
C ARG A 534 18.59 -32.94 -1.96
N CYS A 535 17.37 -33.16 -1.47
CA CYS A 535 16.58 -32.11 -0.84
C CYS A 535 17.09 -31.70 0.55
N THR A 536 18.17 -32.32 1.03
CA THR A 536 18.96 -31.87 2.19
C THR A 536 19.81 -30.63 1.85
N GLU A 537 20.19 -30.46 0.59
CA GLU A 537 20.95 -29.31 0.10
C GLU A 537 20.03 -28.09 -0.14
N GLU A 538 20.43 -26.89 0.27
CA GLU A 538 19.62 -25.66 0.11
C GLU A 538 19.46 -25.24 -1.36
N ASN A 539 20.38 -25.64 -2.23
CA ASN A 539 20.40 -25.27 -3.64
C ASN A 539 19.68 -26.28 -4.54
N ASP A 540 19.07 -27.33 -3.99
CA ASP A 540 18.33 -28.30 -4.80
C ASP A 540 17.03 -27.71 -5.31
N TRP A 541 16.81 -27.81 -6.62
CA TRP A 541 15.65 -27.21 -7.28
C TRP A 541 14.32 -27.77 -6.78
N ILE A 542 14.22 -29.07 -6.47
CA ILE A 542 12.96 -29.64 -5.96
C ILE A 542 12.66 -29.12 -4.56
N ARG A 543 13.68 -28.96 -3.70
CA ARG A 543 13.51 -28.30 -2.41
C ARG A 543 12.98 -26.87 -2.59
N ILE A 544 13.63 -26.08 -3.45
CA ILE A 544 13.21 -24.70 -3.72
C ILE A 544 11.76 -24.66 -4.21
N GLU A 545 11.40 -25.52 -5.16
CA GLU A 545 10.03 -25.59 -5.71
C GLU A 545 8.99 -25.96 -4.65
N ILE A 546 9.27 -26.94 -3.79
CA ILE A 546 8.38 -27.36 -2.69
C ILE A 546 8.18 -26.21 -1.69
N GLU A 547 9.27 -25.60 -1.22
CA GLU A 547 9.21 -24.48 -0.27
C GLU A 547 8.43 -23.30 -0.86
N MET A 548 8.58 -23.07 -2.16
CA MET A 548 7.84 -22.05 -2.89
C MET A 548 6.35 -22.36 -3.07
N ALA A 549 6.00 -23.61 -3.36
CA ALA A 549 4.62 -24.05 -3.48
C ALA A 549 3.88 -23.90 -2.14
N LEU A 550 4.55 -24.24 -1.03
CA LEU A 550 4.05 -24.04 0.33
C LEU A 550 3.83 -22.55 0.63
N LYS A 551 4.79 -21.69 0.29
CA LYS A 551 4.67 -20.23 0.46
C LYS A 551 3.55 -19.63 -0.41
N SER A 552 3.34 -20.16 -1.61
CA SER A 552 2.36 -19.65 -2.59
C SER A 552 0.95 -20.23 -2.40
N GLN A 553 0.74 -21.02 -1.34
CA GLN A 553 -0.51 -21.72 -1.02
C GLN A 553 -1.08 -22.53 -2.20
N CYS A 554 -0.20 -23.14 -3.00
CA CYS A 554 -0.63 -24.06 -4.06
C CYS A 554 -1.27 -25.31 -3.45
N ASN A 555 -2.25 -25.90 -4.15
CA ASN A 555 -2.75 -27.22 -3.80
C ASN A 555 -1.70 -28.29 -4.16
N ILE A 556 -0.90 -28.71 -3.18
CA ILE A 556 0.17 -29.70 -3.37
C ILE A 556 -0.42 -31.10 -3.37
N ILE A 557 -0.19 -31.85 -4.45
CA ILE A 557 -0.65 -33.23 -4.61
C ILE A 557 0.57 -34.12 -4.88
N PRO A 558 1.05 -34.86 -3.86
CA PRO A 558 2.14 -35.82 -4.05
C PRO A 558 1.67 -37.04 -4.83
N ILE A 559 2.45 -37.46 -5.83
CA ILE A 559 2.22 -38.68 -6.61
C ILE A 559 3.41 -39.60 -6.40
N THR A 560 3.19 -40.73 -5.74
CA THR A 560 4.25 -41.69 -5.40
C THR A 560 4.35 -42.79 -6.45
N ARG A 561 5.56 -43.14 -6.88
CA ARG A 561 5.85 -44.33 -7.69
C ARG A 561 7.13 -44.97 -7.19
N ASP A 562 7.02 -46.16 -6.60
CA ASP A 562 8.17 -46.89 -6.03
C ASP A 562 8.99 -46.02 -5.04
N PHE A 563 8.30 -45.17 -4.29
CA PHE A 563 8.87 -44.25 -3.31
C PHE A 563 8.62 -44.77 -1.90
N ASP A 564 9.69 -44.83 -1.10
CA ASP A 564 9.61 -45.23 0.30
C ASP A 564 9.22 -44.03 1.19
N ASN A 565 8.00 -44.05 1.70
CA ASN A 565 7.50 -43.01 2.61
C ASN A 565 8.25 -42.96 3.96
N SER A 566 9.03 -43.99 4.32
CA SER A 566 9.87 -43.97 5.52
C SER A 566 10.95 -42.87 5.46
N VAL A 567 11.29 -42.38 4.27
CA VAL A 567 12.24 -41.28 4.04
C VAL A 567 11.81 -39.99 4.74
N PHE A 568 10.50 -39.72 4.89
CA PHE A 568 10.00 -38.54 5.60
C PHE A 568 10.23 -38.58 7.11
N GLU A 569 10.36 -39.77 7.68
CA GLU A 569 10.48 -40.00 9.13
C GLU A 569 11.93 -40.23 9.55
N ASN A 570 12.66 -41.00 8.75
CA ASN A 570 14.01 -41.44 9.06
C ASN A 570 15.09 -40.41 8.70
N ASN A 571 14.79 -39.46 7.81
CA ASN A 571 15.75 -38.46 7.38
C ASN A 571 15.58 -37.14 8.14
N THR A 572 16.19 -37.06 9.33
CA THR A 572 16.22 -35.85 10.18
C THR A 572 16.94 -34.66 9.56
N THR A 573 17.67 -34.86 8.47
CA THR A 573 18.36 -33.79 7.72
C THR A 573 17.47 -33.13 6.67
N LEU A 574 16.28 -33.68 6.39
CA LEU A 574 15.30 -33.01 5.54
C LEU A 574 14.62 -31.85 6.29
N PRO A 575 14.40 -30.70 5.62
CA PRO A 575 13.65 -29.59 6.21
C PRO A 575 12.25 -30.01 6.66
N ASP A 576 11.77 -29.44 7.78
CA ASP A 576 10.44 -29.74 8.32
C ASP A 576 9.31 -29.47 7.30
N ALA A 577 9.48 -28.47 6.45
CA ALA A 577 8.57 -28.16 5.36
C ALA A 577 8.37 -29.34 4.38
N ILE A 578 9.42 -30.11 4.10
CA ILE A 578 9.38 -31.30 3.22
C ILE A 578 8.89 -32.52 3.99
N ARG A 579 9.28 -32.66 5.26
CA ARG A 579 8.82 -33.78 6.12
C ARG A 579 7.30 -33.76 6.32
N ASN A 580 6.70 -32.57 6.41
CA ASN A 580 5.26 -32.38 6.54
C ASN A 580 4.46 -32.80 5.28
N LEU A 581 5.12 -33.04 4.14
CA LEU A 581 4.45 -33.57 2.93
C LEU A 581 3.81 -34.95 3.15
N LYS A 582 4.23 -35.70 4.19
CA LYS A 582 3.60 -36.96 4.57
C LYS A 582 2.12 -36.82 4.97
N GLU A 583 1.71 -35.63 5.41
CA GLU A 583 0.33 -35.34 5.84
C GLU A 583 -0.60 -34.99 4.67
N PHE A 584 -0.05 -34.82 3.46
CA PHE A 584 -0.82 -34.47 2.27
C PHE A 584 -1.49 -35.71 1.66
N ASN A 585 -2.61 -35.51 0.98
CA ASN A 585 -3.32 -36.60 0.31
C ASN A 585 -2.52 -37.09 -0.91
N GLN A 586 -1.81 -38.20 -0.75
CA GLN A 586 -0.97 -38.78 -1.80
C GLN A 586 -1.77 -39.65 -2.78
N ILE A 587 -1.33 -39.69 -4.04
CA ILE A 587 -1.84 -40.60 -5.08
C ILE A 587 -0.74 -41.63 -5.36
N ASN A 588 -1.00 -42.90 -5.03
CA ASN A 588 -0.07 -43.97 -5.37
C ASN A 588 -0.25 -44.39 -6.83
N TRP A 589 0.77 -44.19 -7.63
CA TRP A 589 0.76 -44.50 -9.05
C TRP A 589 1.00 -45.98 -9.29
N HIS A 590 0.06 -46.64 -9.96
CA HIS A 590 0.17 -48.04 -10.36
C HIS A 590 0.14 -48.16 -11.88
N HIS A 591 1.17 -48.79 -12.46
CA HIS A 591 1.29 -48.96 -13.92
C HIS A 591 0.14 -49.76 -14.55
N ASP A 592 -0.50 -50.66 -13.79
CA ASP A 592 -1.64 -51.45 -14.27
C ASP A 592 -2.99 -50.72 -14.14
N ALA A 593 -3.04 -49.60 -13.39
CA ALA A 593 -4.25 -48.84 -13.09
C ALA A 593 -4.11 -47.34 -13.45
N GLN A 594 -3.45 -47.05 -14.57
CA GLN A 594 -3.10 -45.68 -14.99
C GLN A 594 -4.33 -44.78 -15.12
N GLU A 595 -5.40 -45.27 -15.76
CA GLU A 595 -6.61 -44.48 -15.98
C GLU A 595 -7.31 -44.09 -14.66
N ALA A 596 -7.31 -44.99 -13.67
CA ALA A 596 -7.85 -44.71 -12.35
C ALA A 596 -7.01 -43.68 -11.59
N CYS A 597 -5.68 -43.77 -11.70
CA CYS A 597 -4.76 -42.79 -11.12
C CYS A 597 -4.95 -41.40 -11.74
N LEU A 598 -5.07 -41.32 -13.08
CA LEU A 598 -5.31 -40.07 -13.80
C LEU A 598 -6.65 -39.42 -13.45
N LYS A 599 -7.72 -40.22 -13.30
CA LYS A 599 -9.03 -39.72 -12.81
C LYS A 599 -8.92 -39.14 -11.40
N LYS A 600 -8.18 -39.82 -10.51
CA LYS A 600 -7.96 -39.33 -9.15
C LYS A 600 -7.14 -38.04 -9.12
N ILE A 601 -6.17 -37.88 -10.02
CA ILE A 601 -5.45 -36.62 -10.21
C ILE A 601 -6.45 -35.52 -10.61
N GLU A 602 -7.29 -35.76 -11.61
CA GLU A 602 -8.33 -34.78 -12.02
C GLU A 602 -9.28 -34.39 -10.88
N GLU A 603 -9.66 -35.33 -10.02
CA GLU A 603 -10.48 -35.05 -8.84
C GLU A 603 -9.77 -34.14 -7.84
N TYR A 604 -8.47 -34.35 -7.64
CA TYR A 604 -7.68 -33.62 -6.65
C TYR A 604 -7.25 -32.24 -7.15
N LEU A 605 -7.25 -32.02 -8.48
CA LEU A 605 -7.00 -30.71 -9.10
C LEU A 605 -8.17 -29.73 -8.93
N LYS A 606 -9.34 -30.21 -8.53
CA LYS A 606 -10.54 -29.38 -8.32
C LYS A 606 -10.49 -28.68 -6.95
N PRO A 607 -11.00 -27.45 -6.83
CA PRO A 607 -11.08 -26.77 -5.54
C PRO A 607 -11.92 -27.58 -4.55
N LYS A 608 -11.49 -27.63 -3.28
CA LYS A 608 -12.12 -28.43 -2.20
C LYS A 608 -13.62 -28.15 -2.00
N GLU A 609 -14.13 -27.02 -2.47
CA GLU A 609 -15.54 -26.65 -2.43
C GLU A 609 -16.42 -27.53 -3.34
N GLU A 610 -15.89 -28.06 -4.46
CA GLU A 610 -16.64 -28.96 -5.35
C GLU A 610 -16.75 -30.40 -4.81
N MET A 611 -15.84 -30.85 -3.93
CA MET A 611 -15.91 -32.20 -3.32
C MET A 611 -17.01 -32.31 -2.26
N CYS A 612 -17.34 -31.23 -1.54
CA CYS A 612 -18.40 -31.24 -0.52
C CYS A 612 -19.81 -31.38 -1.10
N MET A 613 -20.05 -30.96 -2.36
CA MET A 613 -21.37 -31.06 -2.98
C MET A 613 -21.74 -32.48 -3.45
N LYS A 614 -20.78 -33.41 -3.57
CA LYS A 614 -21.05 -34.77 -4.07
C LYS A 614 -21.20 -35.85 -2.98
N LEU A 615 -20.96 -35.53 -1.71
CA LEU A 615 -21.04 -36.49 -0.60
C LEU A 615 -22.25 -36.31 0.34
N ARG A 616 -23.20 -35.44 0.01
CA ARG A 616 -24.51 -35.37 0.71
C ARG A 616 -25.67 -35.70 -0.22
N VAL A 617 -25.78 -36.97 -0.58
CA VAL A 617 -27.08 -37.57 -0.90
C VAL A 617 -27.16 -38.93 -0.20
N PRO A 618 -27.72 -39.02 1.02
CA PRO A 618 -28.26 -40.29 1.48
C PRO A 618 -29.43 -40.65 0.54
N ASN A 619 -29.38 -41.85 -0.03
CA ASN A 619 -30.47 -42.45 -0.81
C ASN A 619 -31.81 -42.42 -0.02
N LEU A 620 -32.62 -41.38 -0.20
CA LEU A 620 -34.02 -41.34 0.23
C LEU A 620 -34.91 -41.96 -0.85
N ARG A 621 -34.72 -43.25 -1.14
CA ARG A 621 -35.65 -44.01 -2.00
C ARG A 621 -36.32 -45.23 -1.36
N ASN A 622 -36.02 -45.59 -0.10
CA ASN A 622 -36.63 -46.78 0.54
C ASN A 622 -37.38 -46.52 1.84
N LEU A 623 -38.21 -45.47 1.92
CA LEU A 623 -39.23 -45.33 2.98
C LEU A 623 -40.60 -44.89 2.42
N ARG A 624 -41.13 -45.70 1.49
CA ARG A 624 -42.58 -45.78 1.21
C ARG A 624 -42.94 -47.22 0.85
N ALA A 625 -43.06 -48.09 1.84
CA ALA A 625 -43.88 -49.30 1.80
C ALA A 625 -43.87 -50.01 3.17
N THR A 626 -44.75 -49.59 4.08
CA THR A 626 -45.48 -50.46 5.04
C THR A 626 -46.39 -49.59 5.91
N ARG A 627 -47.57 -49.28 5.37
CA ARG A 627 -48.80 -49.09 6.15
C ARG A 627 -49.90 -49.77 5.36
N LEU A 628 -50.11 -51.05 5.69
CA LEU A 628 -51.39 -51.72 5.88
C LEU A 628 -51.10 -53.02 6.63
#